data_AF-A0A2K8KLR4-F1
#
_entry.id   AF-A0A2K8KLR4-F1
#
_cell.length_a   1.000
_cell.length_b   1.000
_cell.length_c   1.000
_cell.angle_alpha   90.00
_cell.angle_beta   90.00
_cell.angle_gamma   90.00
#
_symmetry.space_group_name_H-M   'P 1'
#
loop_
_entity.id
_entity.type
_entity.pdbx_description
1 polymer ?
#
loop_
_entity_poly.entity_id
_entity_poly.type
_entity_poly.pdbx_seq_one_letter_code
_entity_poly.pdbx_strand_id
1 'polypeptide(L)'
;MEKEKTLKTSKLKEFGQKTLDFINKITSTSFVTTLMESFILIMPIIITSTVFILAAELAPSFGYKWKDADGNILNQGYATFSDFCYRMYNLSYGILGLALVIAISYKLTEKISPKLQADRKMNVIIICISSVLAYMLFSVPNLWSVGAEETQTNVLWIISAIFGVKGLFISMLTGMSVPWLFLLFFKYNITIRLSKQVPQSISQSFLNIFPILFTIIIYGLLGWVFIEFTDNTMLDAVFKALTPLLEGAKSYWFFTLWSIVISFTWFVGIHPNVWYGVTGSLGPLAVAENVAAFEAGEQAVNWNADPFATGAYNMGGSGAQIAVPFIIILFCKSKQLKSIGMVAVVPILFQVNEPILFGLPTILNPIMLIPMIAAPLLNSIIGIIFILGFGMNASIIQLPWSMPIVISIPISSQFQASSFILPWVWFGVSFAVWMPFVLIQDKINYKKELLVNDPNEFVDYRNGVQYIKDAMFNRAKHLEIKNLKAAQKAEEVVQETPVIKSTLSKLETIEALVVCIGAGTSAMLAETINQAFKDSEVSVNAKACSVGNYSEFIGNTNICIISPQAQTVQKAIDSLALNKTDLVVLQTKGPEFLEMIQSKKITKTKIIEKIEELRRKVSAKV
;
A
#
# COMPACT_ATOMS: atom_id res chain seq x y z
N MET A 1 23.96 25.77 34.56
CA MET A 1 22.62 25.75 33.92
C MET A 1 22.67 25.70 32.39
N GLU A 2 23.47 26.52 31.71
CA GLU A 2 23.56 26.52 30.23
C GLU A 2 24.21 25.27 29.64
N LYS A 3 25.35 24.81 30.20
CA LYS A 3 26.02 23.56 29.77
C LYS A 3 25.12 22.33 29.87
N GLU A 4 24.27 22.27 30.89
CA GLU A 4 23.34 21.16 31.15
C GLU A 4 22.15 21.16 30.17
N LYS A 5 21.68 22.35 29.75
CA LYS A 5 20.70 22.52 28.66
C LYS A 5 21.28 22.05 27.33
N THR A 6 22.51 22.43 26.97
CA THR A 6 23.18 21.93 25.74
C THR A 6 23.43 20.42 25.77
N LEU A 7 23.81 19.85 26.92
CA LEU A 7 24.04 18.40 27.06
C LEU A 7 22.75 17.59 26.96
N LYS A 8 21.64 18.05 27.58
CA LYS A 8 20.31 17.46 27.41
C LYS A 8 19.81 17.58 25.97
N THR A 9 20.06 18.71 25.31
CA THR A 9 19.72 18.89 23.89
C THR A 9 20.52 17.95 22.98
N SER A 10 21.78 17.66 23.30
CA SER A 10 22.63 16.69 22.61
C SER A 10 22.12 15.26 22.76
N LYS A 11 21.81 14.83 23.99
CA LYS A 11 21.28 13.48 24.24
C LYS A 11 19.89 13.27 23.65
N LEU A 12 19.03 14.30 23.67
CA LEU A 12 17.71 14.24 23.05
C LEU A 12 17.80 14.17 21.51
N LYS A 13 18.73 14.90 20.90
CA LYS A 13 19.04 14.79 19.47
C LYS A 13 19.62 13.43 19.11
N GLU A 14 20.51 12.89 19.94
CA GLU A 14 21.13 11.59 19.74
C GLU A 14 20.10 10.46 19.89
N PHE A 15 19.24 10.54 20.90
CA PHE A 15 18.10 9.63 21.06
C PHE A 15 17.15 9.73 19.87
N GLY A 16 16.75 10.94 19.48
CA GLY A 16 15.90 11.16 18.32
C GLY A 16 16.52 10.63 17.02
N GLN A 17 17.83 10.78 16.84
CA GLN A 17 18.55 10.22 15.69
C GLN A 17 18.60 8.70 15.74
N LYS A 18 18.88 8.09 16.90
CA LYS A 18 18.86 6.63 17.10
C LYS A 18 17.46 6.06 16.85
N THR A 19 16.42 6.73 17.31
CA THR A 19 15.01 6.35 17.06
C THR A 19 14.69 6.45 15.57
N LEU A 20 15.09 7.53 14.90
CA LEU A 20 14.92 7.68 13.45
C LEU A 20 15.67 6.59 12.67
N ASP A 21 16.91 6.28 13.05
CA ASP A 21 17.73 5.24 12.42
C ASP A 21 17.11 3.85 12.63
N PHE A 22 16.57 3.57 13.81
CA PHE A 22 15.83 2.35 14.11
C PHE A 22 14.54 2.22 13.28
N ILE A 23 13.74 3.30 13.23
CA ILE A 23 12.53 3.37 12.39
C ILE A 23 12.88 3.16 10.92
N ASN A 24 13.93 3.82 10.43
CA ASN A 24 14.42 3.65 9.06
C ASN A 24 14.85 2.20 8.80
N LYS A 25 15.55 1.57 9.76
CA LYS A 25 15.94 0.17 9.65
C LYS A 25 14.72 -0.75 9.52
N ILE A 26 13.70 -0.58 10.37
CA ILE A 26 12.46 -1.38 10.30
C ILE A 26 11.69 -1.12 9.00
N THR A 27 11.45 0.14 8.66
CA THR A 27 10.67 0.54 7.48
C THR A 27 11.35 0.16 6.17
N SER A 28 12.68 0.08 6.14
CA SER A 28 13.46 -0.37 4.98
C SER A 28 13.46 -1.89 4.78
N THR A 29 12.92 -2.67 5.72
CA THR A 29 12.90 -4.13 5.58
C THR A 29 12.02 -4.53 4.39
N SER A 30 12.41 -5.61 3.70
CA SER A 30 11.61 -6.16 2.59
C SER A 30 10.20 -6.52 3.04
N PHE A 31 10.00 -6.89 4.30
CA PHE A 31 8.69 -7.21 4.86
C PHE A 31 7.80 -5.96 4.93
N VAL A 32 8.23 -4.93 5.65
CA VAL A 32 7.42 -3.71 5.87
C VAL A 32 7.18 -2.97 4.56
N THR A 33 8.22 -2.79 3.72
CA THR A 33 8.07 -2.12 2.42
C THR A 33 7.08 -2.83 1.50
N THR A 34 7.09 -4.16 1.48
CA THR A 34 6.14 -4.94 0.66
C THR A 34 4.72 -4.71 1.11
N LEU A 35 4.45 -4.82 2.43
CA LEU A 35 3.10 -4.59 2.95
C LEU A 35 2.58 -3.18 2.64
N MET A 36 3.40 -2.16 2.89
CA MET A 36 3.01 -0.77 2.60
C MET A 36 2.69 -0.57 1.11
N GLU A 37 3.55 -1.06 0.21
CA GLU A 37 3.32 -0.95 -1.24
C GLU A 37 2.08 -1.72 -1.71
N SER A 38 1.78 -2.86 -1.09
CA SER A 38 0.59 -3.65 -1.38
C SER A 38 -0.70 -2.97 -0.94
N PHE A 39 -0.69 -2.32 0.23
CA PHE A 39 -1.83 -1.51 0.68
C PHE A 39 -2.08 -0.31 -0.22
N ILE A 40 -1.02 0.35 -0.70
CA ILE A 40 -1.12 1.43 -1.68
C ILE A 40 -1.74 0.92 -2.99
N LEU A 41 -1.36 -0.28 -3.44
CA LEU A 41 -1.87 -0.86 -4.68
C LEU A 41 -3.40 -1.10 -4.63
N ILE A 42 -3.94 -1.48 -3.48
CA ILE A 42 -5.39 -1.76 -3.31
C ILE A 42 -6.19 -0.54 -2.82
N MET A 43 -5.52 0.59 -2.55
CA MET A 43 -6.15 1.83 -2.07
C MET A 43 -7.32 2.31 -2.94
N PRO A 44 -7.31 2.21 -4.29
CA PRO A 44 -8.45 2.59 -5.11
C PRO A 44 -9.74 1.82 -4.78
N ILE A 45 -9.61 0.51 -4.47
CA ILE A 45 -10.75 -0.34 -4.07
C ILE A 45 -11.28 0.17 -2.73
N ILE A 46 -10.40 0.36 -1.75
CA ILE A 46 -10.77 0.83 -0.41
C ILE A 46 -11.52 2.16 -0.47
N ILE A 47 -10.95 3.16 -1.14
CA ILE A 47 -11.55 4.50 -1.24
C ILE A 47 -12.91 4.42 -1.94
N THR A 48 -13.00 3.69 -3.05
CA THR A 48 -14.28 3.56 -3.79
C THR A 48 -15.35 2.87 -2.94
N SER A 49 -14.98 1.82 -2.21
CA SER A 49 -15.90 1.12 -1.31
C SER A 49 -16.38 2.00 -0.17
N THR A 50 -15.49 2.82 0.42
CA THR A 50 -15.83 3.67 1.58
C THR A 50 -16.91 4.72 1.27
N VAL A 51 -17.08 5.10 0.00
CA VAL A 51 -18.19 5.98 -0.42
C VAL A 51 -19.55 5.33 -0.19
N PHE A 52 -19.67 4.02 -0.39
CA PHE A 52 -20.94 3.31 -0.25
C PHE A 52 -21.35 3.14 1.20
N ILE A 53 -20.42 2.79 2.10
CA ILE A 53 -20.74 2.75 3.54
C ILE A 53 -21.11 4.14 4.05
N LEU A 54 -20.41 5.19 3.62
CA LEU A 54 -20.78 6.56 3.95
C LEU A 54 -22.20 6.91 3.46
N ALA A 55 -22.55 6.52 2.23
CA ALA A 55 -23.88 6.75 1.67
C ALA A 55 -24.99 5.99 2.44
N ALA A 56 -24.74 4.75 2.88
CA ALA A 56 -25.66 3.98 3.70
C ALA A 56 -25.96 4.69 5.04
N GLU A 57 -24.93 5.29 5.62
CA GLU A 57 -24.90 5.81 6.98
C GLU A 57 -25.32 7.29 7.11
N LEU A 58 -25.28 8.04 6.01
CA LEU A 58 -25.49 9.49 6.01
C LEU A 58 -26.91 9.89 6.43
N ALA A 59 -27.96 9.30 5.83
CA ALA A 59 -29.35 9.67 6.13
C ALA A 59 -29.80 9.31 7.56
N PRO A 60 -29.46 8.11 8.10
CA PRO A 60 -29.74 7.74 9.49
C PRO A 60 -29.09 8.68 10.51
N SER A 61 -27.86 9.11 10.23
CA SER A 61 -27.10 9.99 11.13
C SER A 61 -27.79 11.34 11.39
N PHE A 62 -28.73 11.75 10.53
CA PHE A 62 -29.52 12.97 10.69
C PHE A 62 -31.00 12.73 11.00
N GLY A 63 -31.40 11.50 11.33
CA GLY A 63 -32.78 11.17 11.70
C GLY A 63 -33.80 11.35 10.57
N TYR A 64 -33.35 11.40 9.31
CA TYR A 64 -34.24 11.54 8.16
C TYR A 64 -35.06 10.25 7.97
N LYS A 65 -36.39 10.40 8.00
CA LYS A 65 -37.34 9.30 7.80
C LYS A 65 -37.99 9.44 6.43
N TRP A 66 -37.78 8.46 5.55
CA TRP A 66 -38.40 8.44 4.23
C TRP A 66 -39.91 8.19 4.35
N LYS A 67 -40.69 8.94 3.57
CA LYS A 67 -42.15 8.86 3.53
C LYS A 67 -42.64 8.51 2.12
N ASP A 68 -43.76 7.81 1.97
CA ASP A 68 -44.45 7.69 0.68
C ASP A 68 -45.03 9.05 0.24
N ALA A 69 -45.61 9.06 -0.97
CA ALA A 69 -46.41 10.15 -1.51
C ALA A 69 -47.57 10.58 -0.56
N ASP A 70 -48.01 9.68 0.33
CA ASP A 70 -49.11 9.91 1.28
C ASP A 70 -48.61 10.38 2.68
N GLY A 71 -47.29 10.51 2.87
CA GLY A 71 -46.68 11.02 4.10
C GLY A 71 -46.47 9.98 5.21
N ASN A 72 -46.78 8.70 4.98
CA ASN A 72 -46.50 7.61 5.91
C ASN A 72 -45.02 7.26 5.90
N ILE A 73 -44.42 7.06 7.08
CA ILE A 73 -43.01 6.67 7.19
C ILE A 73 -42.85 5.25 6.65
N LEU A 74 -42.33 5.12 5.43
CA LEU A 74 -41.84 3.85 4.91
C LEU A 74 -40.39 3.71 5.33
N ASN A 75 -40.17 2.99 6.43
CA ASN A 75 -38.86 2.44 6.74
C ASN A 75 -38.31 1.56 5.59
N GLN A 76 -39.15 1.14 4.64
CA GLN A 76 -38.83 0.26 3.51
C GLN A 76 -38.02 0.94 2.38
N GLY A 77 -38.29 2.19 2.03
CA GLY A 77 -37.52 2.90 0.98
C GLY A 77 -36.08 3.20 1.43
N TYR A 78 -35.94 3.64 2.68
CA TYR A 78 -34.65 3.80 3.36
C TYR A 78 -33.90 2.47 3.48
N ALA A 79 -34.56 1.44 4.02
CA ALA A 79 -33.95 0.12 4.18
C ALA A 79 -33.44 -0.38 2.84
N THR A 80 -34.20 -0.21 1.75
CA THR A 80 -33.79 -0.63 0.41
C THR A 80 -32.54 0.10 -0.10
N PHE A 81 -32.44 1.43 0.08
CA PHE A 81 -31.26 2.19 -0.32
C PHE A 81 -30.03 1.86 0.54
N SER A 82 -30.22 1.83 1.86
CA SER A 82 -29.18 1.44 2.81
C SER A 82 -28.65 0.03 2.51
N ASP A 83 -29.54 -0.94 2.32
CA ASP A 83 -29.21 -2.32 1.98
C ASP A 83 -28.47 -2.41 0.63
N PHE A 84 -28.88 -1.61 -0.36
CA PHE A 84 -28.16 -1.50 -1.62
C PHE A 84 -26.73 -1.00 -1.41
N CYS A 85 -26.54 0.07 -0.64
CA CYS A 85 -25.22 0.64 -0.35
C CYS A 85 -24.35 -0.32 0.47
N TYR A 86 -24.88 -0.96 1.52
CA TYR A 86 -24.17 -1.99 2.26
C TYR A 86 -23.82 -3.19 1.39
N ARG A 87 -24.69 -3.58 0.44
CA ARG A 87 -24.37 -4.64 -0.53
C ARG A 87 -23.17 -4.24 -1.39
N MET A 88 -23.14 -3.01 -1.90
CA MET A 88 -21.99 -2.53 -2.69
C MET A 88 -20.71 -2.48 -1.85
N TYR A 89 -20.79 -2.02 -0.61
CA TYR A 89 -19.66 -2.03 0.32
C TYR A 89 -19.17 -3.44 0.63
N ASN A 90 -20.05 -4.33 1.09
CA ASN A 90 -19.68 -5.69 1.50
C ASN A 90 -19.15 -6.54 0.33
N LEU A 91 -19.63 -6.35 -0.90
CA LEU A 91 -19.12 -7.09 -2.06
C LEU A 91 -17.82 -6.52 -2.64
N SER A 92 -17.44 -5.28 -2.28
CA SER A 92 -16.20 -4.65 -2.73
C SER A 92 -15.13 -4.64 -1.64
N TYR A 93 -15.44 -4.07 -0.48
CA TYR A 93 -14.55 -4.07 0.69
C TYR A 93 -14.50 -5.43 1.38
N GLY A 94 -15.58 -6.21 1.34
CA GLY A 94 -15.59 -7.56 1.90
C GLY A 94 -14.76 -8.58 1.11
N ILE A 95 -14.06 -8.18 0.04
CA ILE A 95 -13.02 -8.99 -0.63
C ILE A 95 -11.60 -8.43 -0.42
N LEU A 96 -11.42 -7.50 0.53
CA LEU A 96 -10.15 -6.82 0.75
C LEU A 96 -9.01 -7.77 1.10
N GLY A 97 -9.26 -8.81 1.88
CA GLY A 97 -8.29 -9.88 2.17
C GLY A 97 -7.79 -10.54 0.88
N LEU A 98 -8.70 -10.89 -0.02
CA LEU A 98 -8.37 -11.49 -1.31
C LEU A 98 -7.56 -10.53 -2.21
N ALA A 99 -7.96 -9.26 -2.26
CA ALA A 99 -7.21 -8.25 -3.02
C ALA A 99 -5.80 -8.04 -2.43
N LEU A 100 -5.67 -8.02 -1.10
CA LEU A 100 -4.41 -7.81 -0.41
C LEU A 100 -3.44 -8.97 -0.62
N VAL A 101 -3.89 -10.24 -0.60
CA VAL A 101 -2.97 -11.39 -0.81
C VAL A 101 -2.35 -11.36 -2.21
N ILE A 102 -3.13 -10.96 -3.22
CA ILE A 102 -2.64 -10.76 -4.59
C ILE A 102 -1.62 -9.63 -4.61
N ALA A 103 -1.92 -8.49 -3.98
CA ALA A 103 -1.02 -7.34 -3.94
C ALA A 103 0.30 -7.64 -3.21
N ILE A 104 0.28 -8.38 -2.10
CA ILE A 104 1.48 -8.77 -1.33
C ILE A 104 2.33 -9.74 -2.13
N SER A 105 1.71 -10.80 -2.66
CA SER A 105 2.44 -11.82 -3.44
C SER A 105 3.03 -11.23 -4.72
N TYR A 106 2.32 -10.35 -5.41
CA TYR A 106 2.83 -9.59 -6.55
C TYR A 106 4.06 -8.76 -6.17
N LYS A 107 3.95 -7.90 -5.13
CA LYS A 107 5.03 -7.00 -4.72
C LYS A 107 6.25 -7.71 -4.20
N LEU A 108 6.06 -8.79 -3.45
CA LEU A 108 7.17 -9.59 -2.97
C LEU A 108 7.88 -10.30 -4.12
N THR A 109 7.12 -10.88 -5.06
CA THR A 109 7.68 -11.53 -6.26
C THR A 109 8.48 -10.54 -7.11
N GLU A 110 8.00 -9.31 -7.32
CA GLU A 110 8.78 -8.26 -8.01
C GLU A 110 10.13 -8.00 -7.32
N LYS A 111 10.19 -8.06 -5.99
CA LYS A 111 11.41 -7.80 -5.20
C LYS A 111 12.38 -8.98 -5.18
N ILE A 112 11.89 -10.22 -5.20
CA ILE A 112 12.74 -11.41 -5.04
C ILE A 112 13.04 -12.13 -6.36
N SER A 113 12.17 -12.07 -7.38
CA SER A 113 12.39 -12.75 -8.66
C SER A 113 13.65 -12.28 -9.40
N PRO A 114 14.06 -11.00 -9.36
CA PRO A 114 15.31 -10.56 -10.00
C PRO A 114 16.58 -11.17 -9.42
N LYS A 115 16.50 -11.82 -8.24
CA LYS A 115 17.64 -12.53 -7.61
C LYS A 115 17.95 -13.86 -8.29
N LEU A 116 17.06 -14.35 -9.15
CA LEU A 116 17.24 -15.59 -9.91
C LEU A 116 17.95 -15.31 -11.24
N GLN A 117 18.60 -16.33 -11.80
CA GLN A 117 19.21 -16.25 -13.13
C GLN A 117 18.15 -15.95 -14.21
N ALA A 118 18.55 -15.32 -15.32
CA ALA A 118 17.64 -14.82 -16.34
C ALA A 118 16.75 -15.90 -16.97
N ASP A 119 17.21 -17.16 -17.00
CA ASP A 119 16.51 -18.35 -17.48
C ASP A 119 15.53 -18.96 -16.45
N ARG A 120 15.49 -18.43 -15.23
CA ARG A 120 14.71 -18.98 -14.08
C ARG A 120 13.80 -17.94 -13.44
N LYS A 121 13.25 -17.00 -14.22
CA LYS A 121 12.27 -16.04 -13.69
C LYS A 121 10.99 -16.74 -13.26
N MET A 122 10.45 -16.32 -12.13
CA MET A 122 9.19 -16.86 -11.63
C MET A 122 8.02 -16.18 -12.34
N ASN A 123 6.96 -16.95 -12.58
CA ASN A 123 5.72 -16.39 -13.13
C ASN A 123 4.89 -15.75 -12.01
N VAL A 124 4.81 -14.41 -12.02
CA VAL A 124 4.11 -13.65 -10.97
C VAL A 124 2.62 -13.98 -10.88
N ILE A 125 1.95 -14.23 -12.01
CA ILE A 125 0.52 -14.55 -12.03
C ILE A 125 0.27 -15.88 -11.33
N ILE A 126 1.11 -16.88 -11.64
CA ILE A 126 1.02 -18.21 -11.00
C ILE A 126 1.27 -18.11 -9.50
N ILE A 127 2.21 -17.28 -9.06
CA ILE A 127 2.46 -17.04 -7.63
C ILE A 127 1.26 -16.37 -6.96
N CYS A 128 0.64 -15.38 -7.60
CA CYS A 128 -0.56 -14.72 -7.08
C CYS A 128 -1.71 -15.73 -6.91
N ILE A 129 -1.98 -16.54 -7.94
CA ILE A 129 -2.98 -17.62 -7.89
C ILE A 129 -2.65 -18.61 -6.77
N SER A 130 -1.39 -19.03 -6.65
CA SER A 130 -0.96 -19.98 -5.60
C SER A 130 -1.10 -19.39 -4.19
N SER A 131 -0.89 -18.08 -4.04
CA SER A 131 -1.08 -17.37 -2.77
C SER A 131 -2.55 -17.28 -2.39
N VAL A 132 -3.44 -17.10 -3.39
CA VAL A 132 -4.89 -17.21 -3.20
C VAL A 132 -5.30 -18.64 -2.83
N LEU A 133 -4.73 -19.67 -3.45
CA LEU A 133 -4.99 -21.06 -3.07
C LEU A 133 -4.58 -21.33 -1.61
N ALA A 134 -3.38 -20.90 -1.22
CA ALA A 134 -2.90 -20.98 0.17
C ALA A 134 -3.83 -20.26 1.14
N TYR A 135 -4.32 -19.07 0.76
CA TYR A 135 -5.29 -18.31 1.54
C TYR A 135 -6.60 -19.09 1.74
N MET A 136 -7.14 -19.69 0.68
CA MET A 136 -8.38 -20.46 0.72
C MET A 136 -8.25 -21.68 1.61
N LEU A 137 -7.14 -22.40 1.51
CA LEU A 137 -6.84 -23.59 2.31
C LEU A 137 -6.76 -23.29 3.82
N PHE A 138 -6.44 -22.06 4.20
CA PHE A 138 -6.46 -21.63 5.60
C PHE A 138 -7.78 -21.04 6.07
N SER A 139 -8.53 -20.38 5.18
CA SER A 139 -9.62 -19.48 5.58
C SER A 139 -11.02 -20.07 5.40
N VAL A 140 -11.16 -21.12 4.57
CA VAL A 140 -12.47 -21.68 4.22
C VAL A 140 -12.66 -23.00 4.97
N PRO A 141 -13.60 -23.07 5.94
CA PRO A 141 -13.95 -24.34 6.56
C PRO A 141 -14.78 -25.21 5.61
N ASN A 142 -14.74 -26.53 5.82
CA ASN A 142 -15.54 -27.48 5.03
C ASN A 142 -17.05 -27.34 5.29
N LEU A 143 -17.42 -26.93 6.51
CA LEU A 143 -18.81 -26.75 6.94
C LEU A 143 -18.92 -25.42 7.68
N TRP A 144 -20.05 -24.75 7.49
CA TRP A 144 -20.39 -23.54 8.23
C TRP A 144 -21.61 -23.84 9.10
N SER A 145 -21.51 -23.62 10.42
CA SER A 145 -22.65 -23.82 11.31
C SER A 145 -23.68 -22.72 11.10
N VAL A 146 -24.90 -23.11 10.78
CA VAL A 146 -26.08 -22.23 10.83
C VAL A 146 -26.74 -22.46 12.18
N GLY A 147 -27.13 -21.39 12.89
CA GLY A 147 -27.76 -21.52 14.21
C GLY A 147 -28.94 -22.48 14.18
N ALA A 148 -29.17 -23.24 15.26
CA ALA A 148 -30.16 -24.32 15.27
C ALA A 148 -31.60 -23.88 14.92
N GLU A 149 -31.91 -22.59 15.01
CA GLU A 149 -33.20 -21.99 14.68
C GLU A 149 -33.18 -21.15 13.37
N GLU A 150 -32.04 -20.97 12.72
CA GLU A 150 -31.92 -20.17 11.50
C GLU A 150 -32.09 -21.03 10.24
N THR A 151 -33.11 -20.72 9.44
CA THR A 151 -33.38 -21.40 8.15
C THR A 151 -32.68 -20.75 6.95
N GLN A 152 -32.15 -19.53 7.11
CA GLN A 152 -31.41 -18.79 6.09
C GLN A 152 -30.17 -18.13 6.71
N THR A 153 -29.07 -18.08 5.96
CA THR A 153 -27.83 -17.40 6.39
C THR A 153 -27.51 -16.24 5.48
N ASN A 154 -27.08 -15.11 6.05
CA ASN A 154 -26.65 -13.95 5.28
C ASN A 154 -25.31 -14.22 4.57
N VAL A 155 -25.37 -14.52 3.28
CA VAL A 155 -24.19 -14.84 2.45
C VAL A 155 -23.17 -13.69 2.42
N LEU A 156 -23.61 -12.43 2.49
CA LEU A 156 -22.69 -11.28 2.51
C LEU A 156 -21.82 -11.29 3.77
N TRP A 157 -22.33 -11.78 4.89
CA TRP A 157 -21.57 -11.90 6.13
C TRP A 157 -20.54 -13.01 6.04
N ILE A 158 -20.87 -14.13 5.39
CA ILE A 158 -19.91 -15.21 5.13
C ILE A 158 -18.78 -14.70 4.24
N ILE A 159 -19.10 -14.01 3.13
CA ILE A 159 -18.10 -13.42 2.23
C ILE A 159 -17.20 -12.46 3.00
N SER A 160 -17.78 -11.55 3.80
CA SER A 160 -17.01 -10.56 4.56
C SER A 160 -16.18 -11.19 5.68
N ALA A 161 -16.64 -12.30 6.27
CA ALA A 161 -15.93 -13.03 7.30
C ALA A 161 -14.72 -13.79 6.74
N ILE A 162 -14.85 -14.35 5.54
CA ILE A 162 -13.78 -15.14 4.90
C ILE A 162 -12.82 -14.24 4.12
N PHE A 163 -13.33 -13.32 3.30
CA PHE A 163 -12.57 -12.54 2.32
C PHE A 163 -12.37 -11.08 2.69
N GLY A 164 -13.11 -10.60 3.69
CA GLY A 164 -13.08 -9.21 4.11
C GLY A 164 -11.90 -8.96 5.02
N VAL A 165 -12.08 -8.08 5.99
CA VAL A 165 -10.96 -7.57 6.78
C VAL A 165 -10.38 -8.59 7.75
N LYS A 166 -11.19 -9.58 8.15
CA LYS A 166 -10.74 -10.76 8.89
C LYS A 166 -9.68 -11.54 8.12
N GLY A 167 -9.78 -11.55 6.79
CA GLY A 167 -8.84 -12.18 5.88
C GLY A 167 -7.45 -11.55 5.84
N LEU A 168 -7.28 -10.25 6.20
CA LEU A 168 -6.03 -9.53 5.95
C LEU A 168 -4.82 -10.17 6.64
N PHE A 169 -4.99 -10.72 7.85
CA PHE A 169 -3.90 -11.41 8.54
C PHE A 169 -3.43 -12.64 7.74
N ILE A 170 -4.36 -13.45 7.27
CA ILE A 170 -4.05 -14.61 6.42
C ILE A 170 -3.41 -14.15 5.11
N SER A 171 -3.90 -13.06 4.51
CA SER A 171 -3.30 -12.46 3.32
C SER A 171 -1.84 -12.06 3.51
N MET A 172 -1.50 -11.50 4.67
CA MET A 172 -0.11 -11.17 5.00
C MET A 172 0.74 -12.42 5.18
N LEU A 173 0.22 -13.45 5.85
CA LEU A 173 0.91 -14.72 6.03
C LEU A 173 1.19 -15.37 4.67
N THR A 174 0.14 -15.72 3.93
CA THR A 174 0.23 -16.49 2.69
C THR A 174 0.85 -15.69 1.55
N GLY A 175 0.52 -14.40 1.44
CA GLY A 175 1.08 -13.49 0.44
C GLY A 175 2.58 -13.26 0.63
N MET A 176 3.07 -13.34 1.88
CA MET A 176 4.51 -13.27 2.15
C MET A 176 5.20 -14.62 1.95
N SER A 177 4.62 -15.72 2.43
CA SER A 177 5.32 -17.00 2.49
C SER A 177 5.34 -17.75 1.15
N VAL A 178 4.30 -17.64 0.32
CA VAL A 178 4.22 -18.38 -0.97
C VAL A 178 5.28 -17.91 -1.98
N PRO A 179 5.55 -16.61 -2.19
CA PRO A 179 6.65 -16.18 -3.06
C PRO A 179 8.02 -16.74 -2.64
N TRP A 180 8.29 -16.83 -1.33
CA TRP A 180 9.53 -17.45 -0.82
C TRP A 180 9.58 -18.95 -1.08
N LEU A 181 8.45 -19.64 -0.96
CA LEU A 181 8.34 -21.05 -1.34
C LEU A 181 8.69 -21.22 -2.82
N PHE A 182 8.09 -20.44 -3.73
CA PHE A 182 8.44 -20.49 -5.15
C PHE A 182 9.92 -20.20 -5.40
N LEU A 183 10.48 -19.19 -4.73
CA LEU A 183 11.90 -18.86 -4.84
C LEU A 183 12.79 -20.05 -4.48
N LEU A 184 12.42 -20.83 -3.46
CA LEU A 184 13.15 -22.03 -3.04
C LEU A 184 13.21 -23.06 -4.19
N PHE A 185 12.07 -23.40 -4.78
CA PHE A 185 12.00 -24.40 -5.86
C PHE A 185 12.78 -23.96 -7.10
N PHE A 186 12.67 -22.69 -7.51
CA PHE A 186 13.41 -22.17 -8.66
C PHE A 186 14.92 -22.04 -8.40
N LYS A 187 15.32 -21.70 -7.16
CA LYS A 187 16.73 -21.62 -6.75
C LYS A 187 17.41 -23.00 -6.78
N TYR A 188 16.75 -24.02 -6.25
CA TYR A 188 17.28 -25.39 -6.17
C TYR A 188 16.95 -26.25 -7.40
N ASN A 189 16.33 -25.67 -8.43
CA ASN A 189 15.95 -26.37 -9.66
C ASN A 189 15.03 -27.59 -9.44
N ILE A 190 14.16 -27.52 -8.43
CA ILE A 190 13.15 -28.54 -8.15
C ILE A 190 11.94 -28.24 -9.07
N THR A 191 12.08 -28.48 -10.37
CA THR A 191 11.09 -28.13 -11.38
C THR A 191 11.01 -29.21 -12.47
N ILE A 192 9.87 -29.34 -13.14
CA ILE A 192 9.71 -30.26 -14.27
C ILE A 192 10.14 -29.54 -15.54
N ARG A 193 11.24 -29.99 -16.16
CA ARG A 193 11.77 -29.43 -17.41
C ARG A 193 11.40 -30.34 -18.58
N LEU A 194 10.67 -29.80 -19.54
CA LEU A 194 10.34 -30.50 -20.78
C LEU A 194 11.45 -30.33 -21.83
N SER A 195 11.48 -31.22 -22.83
CA SER A 195 12.46 -31.15 -23.91
C SER A 195 12.30 -29.86 -24.72
N LYS A 196 13.36 -29.43 -25.42
CA LYS A 196 13.37 -28.21 -26.25
C LYS A 196 12.34 -28.20 -27.40
N GLN A 197 11.74 -29.36 -27.69
CA GLN A 197 10.74 -29.53 -28.75
C GLN A 197 9.34 -29.07 -28.30
N VAL A 198 9.13 -28.89 -27.00
CA VAL A 198 7.84 -28.46 -26.45
C VAL A 198 7.73 -26.93 -26.49
N PRO A 199 6.60 -26.36 -26.96
CA PRO A 199 6.36 -24.92 -26.94
C PRO A 199 6.67 -24.28 -25.59
N GLN A 200 7.29 -23.11 -25.61
CA GLN A 200 7.77 -22.42 -24.40
C GLN A 200 6.64 -22.14 -23.39
N SER A 201 5.43 -21.81 -23.86
CA SER A 201 4.26 -21.61 -23.00
C SER A 201 3.89 -22.86 -22.19
N ILE A 202 4.02 -24.04 -22.79
CA ILE A 202 3.76 -25.33 -22.15
C ILE A 202 4.91 -25.65 -21.18
N SER A 203 6.17 -25.51 -21.62
CA SER A 203 7.34 -25.73 -20.78
C SER A 203 7.33 -24.87 -19.49
N GLN A 204 6.98 -23.59 -19.61
CA GLN A 204 6.84 -22.68 -18.47
C GLN A 204 5.74 -23.09 -17.48
N SER A 205 4.63 -23.66 -17.97
CA SER A 205 3.56 -24.14 -17.09
C SER A 205 4.02 -25.31 -16.22
N PHE A 206 4.84 -26.22 -16.78
CA PHE A 206 5.37 -27.39 -16.07
C PHE A 206 6.41 -27.04 -14.99
N LEU A 207 7.16 -25.95 -15.17
CA LEU A 207 8.11 -25.47 -14.14
C LEU A 207 7.41 -25.14 -12.81
N ASN A 208 6.14 -24.74 -12.86
CA ASN A 208 5.39 -24.30 -11.69
C ASN A 208 4.65 -25.44 -10.97
N ILE A 209 4.60 -26.66 -11.53
CA ILE A 209 3.82 -27.78 -10.97
C ILE A 209 4.28 -28.12 -9.54
N PHE A 210 5.58 -28.31 -9.32
CA PHE A 210 6.08 -28.62 -7.98
C PHE A 210 5.87 -27.50 -6.96
N PRO A 211 6.20 -26.23 -7.25
CA PRO A 211 5.85 -25.12 -6.36
C PRO A 211 4.36 -25.07 -5.99
N ILE A 212 3.45 -25.27 -6.96
CA ILE A 212 2.00 -25.29 -6.72
C ILE A 212 1.61 -26.49 -5.85
N LEU A 213 2.08 -27.70 -6.20
CA LEU A 213 1.78 -28.93 -5.47
C LEU A 213 2.17 -28.81 -4.00
N PHE A 214 3.38 -28.32 -3.72
CA PHE A 214 3.83 -28.12 -2.34
C PHE A 214 3.09 -26.99 -1.63
N THR A 215 2.66 -25.95 -2.35
CA THR A 215 1.77 -24.93 -1.77
C THR A 215 0.44 -25.58 -1.34
N ILE A 216 -0.16 -26.43 -2.16
CA ILE A 216 -1.41 -27.11 -1.79
C ILE A 216 -1.18 -28.05 -0.59
N ILE A 217 -0.13 -28.86 -0.61
CA ILE A 217 0.16 -29.83 0.47
C ILE A 217 0.46 -29.11 1.78
N ILE A 218 1.36 -28.13 1.79
CA ILE A 218 1.79 -27.45 3.01
C ILE A 218 0.62 -26.70 3.64
N TYR A 219 -0.08 -25.87 2.87
CA TYR A 219 -1.14 -25.02 3.42
C TYR A 219 -2.43 -25.81 3.67
N GLY A 220 -2.70 -26.86 2.88
CA GLY A 220 -3.78 -27.79 3.13
C GLY A 220 -3.57 -28.58 4.42
N LEU A 221 -2.37 -29.11 4.65
CA LEU A 221 -2.05 -29.79 5.91
C LEU A 221 -2.09 -28.84 7.10
N LEU A 222 -1.50 -27.65 6.97
CA LEU A 222 -1.53 -26.65 8.05
C LEU A 222 -2.96 -26.24 8.38
N GLY A 223 -3.79 -25.94 7.38
CA GLY A 223 -5.20 -25.60 7.57
C GLY A 223 -5.99 -26.75 8.20
N TRP A 224 -5.81 -27.98 7.70
CA TRP A 224 -6.48 -29.17 8.22
C TRP A 224 -6.10 -29.49 9.66
N VAL A 225 -4.79 -29.53 9.97
CA VAL A 225 -4.29 -29.72 11.34
C VAL A 225 -4.84 -28.64 12.26
N PHE A 226 -4.88 -27.39 11.81
CA PHE A 226 -5.36 -26.31 12.65
C PHE A 226 -6.84 -26.49 13.03
N ILE A 227 -7.69 -26.84 12.06
CA ILE A 227 -9.12 -27.10 12.29
C ILE A 227 -9.32 -28.29 13.23
N GLU A 228 -8.60 -29.39 13.00
CA GLU A 228 -8.73 -30.62 13.79
C GLU A 228 -8.29 -30.45 15.25
N PHE A 229 -7.24 -29.66 15.51
CA PHE A 229 -6.71 -29.48 16.87
C PHE A 229 -7.41 -28.39 17.67
N THR A 230 -8.11 -27.46 17.01
CA THR A 230 -8.70 -26.30 17.72
C THR A 230 -10.22 -26.25 17.64
N ASP A 231 -10.89 -27.15 16.91
CA ASP A 231 -12.32 -27.08 16.56
C ASP A 231 -12.71 -25.72 15.95
N ASN A 232 -11.74 -25.01 15.38
CA ASN A 232 -11.84 -23.60 15.01
C ASN A 232 -10.89 -23.31 13.85
N THR A 233 -11.17 -22.27 13.07
CA THR A 233 -10.18 -21.77 12.12
C THR A 233 -8.99 -21.15 12.87
N MET A 234 -7.84 -20.96 12.20
CA MET A 234 -6.68 -20.25 12.81
C MET A 234 -7.06 -18.88 13.35
N LEU A 235 -7.98 -18.22 12.66
CA LEU A 235 -8.53 -16.96 13.06
C LEU A 235 -9.29 -17.10 14.40
N ASP A 236 -10.27 -18.00 14.45
CA ASP A 236 -11.15 -18.19 15.61
C ASP A 236 -10.39 -18.66 16.88
N ALA A 237 -9.35 -19.47 16.75
CA ALA A 237 -8.55 -19.92 17.89
C ALA A 237 -7.74 -18.80 18.54
N VAL A 238 -7.16 -17.89 17.74
CA VAL A 238 -6.48 -16.69 18.27
C VAL A 238 -7.46 -15.82 19.05
N PHE A 239 -8.72 -15.72 18.61
CA PHE A 239 -9.72 -14.90 19.31
C PHE A 239 -10.29 -15.56 20.55
N LYS A 240 -10.55 -16.87 20.53
CA LYS A 240 -10.97 -17.61 21.74
C LYS A 240 -9.93 -17.51 22.86
N ALA A 241 -8.64 -17.52 22.54
CA ALA A 241 -7.57 -17.35 23.51
C ALA A 241 -7.60 -15.98 24.23
N LEU A 242 -8.28 -14.98 23.67
CA LEU A 242 -8.34 -13.61 24.20
C LEU A 242 -9.68 -13.30 24.88
N THR A 243 -10.66 -14.20 24.81
CA THR A 243 -11.96 -14.08 25.52
C THR A 243 -11.85 -13.88 27.04
N PRO A 244 -10.91 -14.52 27.79
CA PRO A 244 -10.78 -14.29 29.23
C PRO A 244 -10.46 -12.83 29.62
N LEU A 245 -9.93 -12.02 28.69
CA LEU A 245 -9.66 -10.60 28.94
C LEU A 245 -10.94 -9.78 29.16
N LEU A 246 -12.12 -10.29 28.76
CA LEU A 246 -13.40 -9.58 28.83
C LEU A 246 -14.11 -9.69 30.18
N GLU A 247 -13.64 -10.53 31.10
CA GLU A 247 -14.22 -10.68 32.44
C GLU A 247 -14.14 -9.38 33.27
N GLY A 248 -13.27 -8.44 32.87
CA GLY A 248 -13.11 -7.11 33.48
C GLY A 248 -13.83 -5.97 32.75
N ALA A 249 -14.76 -6.25 31.83
CA ALA A 249 -15.26 -5.26 30.86
C ALA A 249 -15.75 -3.93 31.47
N LYS A 250 -16.28 -3.96 32.70
CA LYS A 250 -16.83 -2.79 33.40
C LYS A 250 -15.76 -1.87 34.01
N SER A 251 -14.51 -2.32 34.12
CA SER A 251 -13.43 -1.55 34.71
C SER A 251 -12.92 -0.46 33.75
N TYR A 252 -12.64 0.73 34.27
CA TYR A 252 -11.99 1.78 33.48
C TYR A 252 -10.58 1.36 33.02
N TRP A 253 -9.92 0.46 33.75
CA TRP A 253 -8.66 -0.16 33.33
C TRP A 253 -8.85 -1.04 32.10
N PHE A 254 -9.92 -1.84 32.08
CA PHE A 254 -10.27 -2.63 30.91
C PHE A 254 -10.58 -1.72 29.73
N PHE A 255 -11.45 -0.72 29.89
CA PHE A 255 -11.82 0.22 28.83
C PHE A 255 -10.58 0.88 28.20
N THR A 256 -9.65 1.33 29.06
CA THR A 256 -8.40 1.96 28.63
C THR A 256 -7.48 0.96 27.93
N LEU A 257 -7.28 -0.23 28.50
CA LEU A 257 -6.46 -1.28 27.86
C LEU A 257 -7.06 -1.72 26.53
N TRP A 258 -8.37 -1.83 26.46
CA TRP A 258 -9.13 -2.22 25.28
C TRP A 258 -8.98 -1.21 24.15
N SER A 259 -8.95 0.10 24.46
CA SER A 259 -8.64 1.15 23.48
C SER A 259 -7.28 0.94 22.80
N ILE A 260 -6.27 0.52 23.58
CA ILE A 260 -4.92 0.23 23.08
C ILE A 260 -4.95 -1.02 22.21
N VAL A 261 -5.64 -2.07 22.64
CA VAL A 261 -5.77 -3.32 21.88
C VAL A 261 -6.43 -3.08 20.53
N ILE A 262 -7.55 -2.36 20.49
CA ILE A 262 -8.24 -1.99 19.23
C ILE A 262 -7.30 -1.22 18.31
N SER A 263 -6.59 -0.21 18.84
CA SER A 263 -5.71 0.65 18.06
C SER A 263 -4.49 -0.10 17.54
N PHE A 264 -3.94 -1.00 18.35
CA PHE A 264 -2.84 -1.88 17.95
C PHE A 264 -3.28 -2.91 16.90
N THR A 265 -4.50 -3.45 17.03
CA THR A 265 -5.09 -4.38 16.04
C THR A 265 -5.14 -3.71 14.66
N TRP A 266 -5.60 -2.45 14.59
CA TRP A 266 -5.56 -1.66 13.37
C TRP A 266 -4.16 -1.34 12.88
N PHE A 267 -3.23 -1.03 13.79
CA PHE A 267 -1.83 -0.76 13.44
C PHE A 267 -1.21 -1.96 12.70
N VAL A 268 -1.50 -3.19 13.11
CA VAL A 268 -1.03 -4.40 12.43
C VAL A 268 -1.84 -4.77 11.19
N GLY A 269 -2.88 -3.99 10.86
CA GLY A 269 -3.73 -4.19 9.69
C GLY A 269 -4.84 -5.22 9.90
N ILE A 270 -5.24 -5.48 11.14
CA ILE A 270 -6.39 -6.31 11.49
C ILE A 270 -7.55 -5.38 11.87
N HIS A 271 -8.76 -5.63 11.36
CA HIS A 271 -9.93 -4.84 11.75
C HIS A 271 -10.46 -5.28 13.11
N PRO A 272 -10.86 -4.36 14.00
CA PRO A 272 -11.49 -4.66 15.28
C PRO A 272 -12.82 -5.40 15.19
N ASN A 273 -13.42 -5.53 14.00
CA ASN A 273 -14.64 -6.34 13.82
C ASN A 273 -14.34 -7.82 14.03
N VAL A 274 -13.06 -8.16 14.02
CA VAL A 274 -12.59 -9.47 14.44
C VAL A 274 -12.97 -9.78 15.89
N TRP A 275 -13.03 -8.77 16.75
CA TRP A 275 -13.44 -8.89 18.15
C TRP A 275 -14.96 -8.96 18.31
N TYR A 276 -15.75 -8.62 17.29
CA TYR A 276 -17.20 -8.44 17.40
C TYR A 276 -17.93 -9.70 17.91
N GLY A 277 -17.45 -10.90 17.59
CA GLY A 277 -18.02 -12.14 18.11
C GLY A 277 -17.91 -12.29 19.64
N VAL A 278 -16.99 -11.56 20.26
CA VAL A 278 -16.73 -11.61 21.70
C VAL A 278 -17.14 -10.30 22.40
N THR A 279 -16.98 -9.15 21.73
CA THR A 279 -17.24 -7.82 22.30
C THR A 279 -18.49 -7.13 21.78
N GLY A 280 -19.20 -7.71 20.80
CA GLY A 280 -20.34 -7.08 20.14
C GLY A 280 -21.52 -6.79 21.09
N SER A 281 -21.63 -7.53 22.20
CA SER A 281 -22.64 -7.29 23.23
C SER A 281 -22.24 -6.22 24.25
N LEU A 282 -20.97 -5.84 24.36
CA LEU A 282 -20.49 -4.95 25.42
C LEU A 282 -21.12 -3.55 25.35
N GLY A 283 -21.18 -2.96 24.16
CA GLY A 283 -21.76 -1.63 23.95
C GLY A 283 -23.26 -1.57 24.27
N PRO A 284 -24.10 -2.42 23.65
CA PRO A 284 -25.54 -2.45 23.93
C PRO A 284 -25.88 -2.76 25.40
N LEU A 285 -25.15 -3.69 26.04
CA LEU A 285 -25.33 -3.98 27.46
C LEU A 285 -24.95 -2.76 28.32
N ALA A 286 -23.86 -2.08 27.99
CA ALA A 286 -23.44 -0.88 28.71
C ALA A 286 -24.47 0.26 28.61
N VAL A 287 -25.09 0.45 27.43
CA VAL A 287 -26.19 1.42 27.28
C VAL A 287 -27.38 1.04 28.16
N ALA A 288 -27.81 -0.23 28.15
CA ALA A 288 -28.92 -0.69 28.97
C ALA A 288 -28.68 -0.48 30.48
N GLU A 289 -27.46 -0.77 30.95
CA GLU A 289 -27.05 -0.52 32.34
C GLU A 289 -27.06 0.97 32.68
N ASN A 290 -26.57 1.82 31.78
CA ASN A 290 -26.57 3.26 31.96
C ASN A 290 -27.98 3.84 32.00
N VAL A 291 -28.91 3.33 31.16
CA VAL A 291 -30.32 3.72 31.18
C VAL A 291 -30.94 3.38 32.54
N ALA A 292 -30.75 2.16 33.03
CA ALA A 292 -31.28 1.74 34.32
C ALA A 292 -30.74 2.59 35.49
N ALA A 293 -29.44 2.90 35.49
CA ALA A 293 -28.84 3.78 36.49
C ALA A 293 -29.45 5.20 36.41
N PHE A 294 -29.58 5.75 35.21
CA PHE A 294 -30.16 7.07 35.00
C PHE A 294 -31.63 7.16 35.44
N GLU A 295 -32.44 6.14 35.13
CA GLU A 295 -33.84 6.04 35.57
C GLU A 295 -33.98 5.92 37.10
N ALA A 296 -33.00 5.31 37.76
CA ALA A 296 -32.90 5.25 39.21
C ALA A 296 -32.40 6.56 39.86
N GLY A 297 -32.10 7.59 39.06
CA GLY A 297 -31.53 8.86 39.53
C GLY A 297 -30.04 8.78 39.87
N GLU A 298 -29.36 7.70 39.45
CA GLU A 298 -27.93 7.51 39.60
C GLU A 298 -27.17 8.01 38.37
N GLN A 299 -25.85 8.17 38.50
CA GLN A 299 -25.00 8.57 37.39
C GLN A 299 -24.73 7.37 36.45
N ALA A 300 -24.87 7.58 35.15
CA ALA A 300 -24.48 6.61 34.14
C ALA A 300 -22.95 6.59 33.96
N VAL A 301 -22.29 5.49 34.33
CA VAL A 301 -20.82 5.40 34.37
C VAL A 301 -20.23 4.26 33.53
N ASN A 302 -21.03 3.44 32.85
CA ASN A 302 -20.49 2.38 32.00
C ASN A 302 -19.90 2.99 30.71
N TRP A 303 -18.57 3.03 30.66
CA TRP A 303 -17.74 3.63 29.61
C TRP A 303 -17.79 2.89 28.27
N ASN A 304 -18.24 1.64 28.24
CA ASN A 304 -18.33 0.89 26.99
C ASN A 304 -19.57 1.26 26.17
N ALA A 305 -20.46 2.09 26.70
CA ALA A 305 -21.67 2.53 26.02
C ALA A 305 -21.31 3.39 24.80
N ASP A 306 -21.82 3.01 23.63
CA ASP A 306 -21.69 3.82 22.42
C ASP A 306 -22.78 4.91 22.38
N PRO A 307 -22.47 6.10 21.84
CA PRO A 307 -21.23 6.52 21.15
C PRO A 307 -20.08 7.01 22.06
N PHE A 308 -20.19 6.99 23.39
CA PHE A 308 -19.11 7.46 24.27
C PHE A 308 -17.81 6.67 24.08
N ALA A 309 -17.89 5.33 24.04
CA ALA A 309 -16.73 4.47 23.86
C ALA A 309 -15.99 4.75 22.54
N THR A 310 -16.71 4.69 21.44
CA THR A 310 -16.20 5.03 20.09
C THR A 310 -15.70 6.47 19.99
N GLY A 311 -16.34 7.43 20.65
CA GLY A 311 -15.87 8.81 20.73
C GLY A 311 -14.53 8.93 21.47
N ALA A 312 -14.34 8.20 22.56
CA ALA A 312 -13.12 8.27 23.34
C ALA A 312 -11.91 7.69 22.55
N TYR A 313 -11.99 6.45 22.08
CA TYR A 313 -10.81 5.81 21.49
C TYR A 313 -10.77 5.79 19.96
N ASN A 314 -11.89 6.08 19.27
CA ASN A 314 -12.00 6.03 17.81
C ASN A 314 -12.65 7.30 17.21
N MET A 315 -12.46 8.49 17.81
CA MET A 315 -12.93 9.73 17.19
C MET A 315 -12.27 9.93 15.82
N GLY A 316 -13.07 10.03 14.76
CA GLY A 316 -12.58 10.04 13.39
C GLY A 316 -11.94 8.73 12.97
N GLY A 317 -12.46 7.60 13.47
CA GLY A 317 -11.97 6.25 13.21
C GLY A 317 -10.77 5.86 14.09
N SER A 318 -10.13 4.76 13.70
CA SER A 318 -9.05 4.10 14.44
C SER A 318 -7.89 5.02 14.79
N GLY A 319 -7.42 4.94 16.05
CA GLY A 319 -6.30 5.76 16.51
C GLY A 319 -6.69 7.20 16.82
N ALA A 320 -7.99 7.49 16.96
CA ALA A 320 -8.54 8.82 17.21
C ALA A 320 -8.04 9.86 16.18
N GLN A 321 -8.15 9.52 14.89
CA GLN A 321 -7.53 10.25 13.78
C GLN A 321 -8.29 11.49 13.30
N ILE A 322 -9.38 11.90 13.95
CA ILE A 322 -10.23 13.02 13.53
C ILE A 322 -9.47 14.29 13.13
N ALA A 323 -8.36 14.60 13.80
CA ALA A 323 -7.56 15.79 13.55
C ALA A 323 -6.58 15.66 12.36
N VAL A 324 -6.24 14.44 11.93
CA VAL A 324 -5.19 14.16 10.95
C VAL A 324 -5.41 14.84 9.59
N PRO A 325 -6.58 14.78 8.93
CA PRO A 325 -6.75 15.44 7.65
C PRO A 325 -6.62 16.96 7.76
N PHE A 326 -7.06 17.56 8.86
CA PHE A 326 -6.88 18.99 9.12
C PHE A 326 -5.41 19.34 9.31
N ILE A 327 -4.66 18.53 10.06
CA ILE A 327 -3.21 18.70 10.19
C ILE A 327 -2.55 18.67 8.81
N ILE A 328 -2.93 17.72 7.97
CA ILE A 328 -2.38 17.56 6.62
C ILE A 328 -2.66 18.79 5.76
N ILE A 329 -3.91 19.22 5.69
CA ILE A 329 -4.31 20.33 4.81
C ILE A 329 -3.64 21.64 5.23
N LEU A 330 -3.59 21.89 6.55
CA LEU A 330 -3.14 23.17 7.10
C LEU A 330 -1.60 23.28 7.21
N PHE A 331 -0.90 22.19 7.52
CA PHE A 331 0.52 22.27 7.91
C PHE A 331 1.48 21.46 7.02
N CYS A 332 1.01 20.44 6.29
CA CYS A 332 1.89 19.65 5.44
C CYS A 332 2.28 20.39 4.15
N LYS A 333 3.41 20.02 3.56
CA LYS A 333 3.93 20.60 2.31
C LYS A 333 3.85 19.62 1.13
N SER A 334 3.85 18.31 1.38
CA SER A 334 3.71 17.26 0.37
C SER A 334 2.40 17.42 -0.39
N LYS A 335 2.48 17.49 -1.72
CA LYS A 335 1.31 17.52 -2.59
C LYS A 335 0.52 16.22 -2.48
N GLN A 336 1.22 15.09 -2.39
CA GLN A 336 0.60 13.78 -2.22
C GLN A 336 -0.23 13.72 -0.93
N LEU A 337 0.36 14.11 0.21
CA LEU A 337 -0.36 14.10 1.48
C LEU A 337 -1.54 15.06 1.45
N LYS A 338 -1.39 16.29 0.92
CA LYS A 338 -2.50 17.24 0.81
C LYS A 338 -3.69 16.66 0.05
N SER A 339 -3.45 15.97 -1.06
CA SER A 339 -4.53 15.30 -1.81
C SER A 339 -5.25 14.26 -0.96
N ILE A 340 -4.52 13.44 -0.20
CA ILE A 340 -5.10 12.47 0.73
C ILE A 340 -5.92 13.16 1.82
N GLY A 341 -5.37 14.21 2.43
CA GLY A 341 -6.06 14.97 3.48
C GLY A 341 -7.39 15.55 3.01
N MET A 342 -7.44 16.12 1.79
CA MET A 342 -8.67 16.67 1.22
C MET A 342 -9.76 15.60 1.00
N VAL A 343 -9.39 14.44 0.46
CA VAL A 343 -10.33 13.33 0.22
C VAL A 343 -10.83 12.73 1.55
N ALA A 344 -10.02 12.78 2.60
CA ALA A 344 -10.32 12.17 3.89
C ALA A 344 -11.26 13.01 4.79
N VAL A 345 -11.43 14.32 4.56
CA VAL A 345 -12.18 15.20 5.48
C VAL A 345 -13.62 14.72 5.68
N VAL A 346 -14.36 14.44 4.60
CA VAL A 346 -15.76 14.06 4.73
C VAL A 346 -15.89 12.68 5.38
N PRO A 347 -15.23 11.61 4.88
CA PRO A 347 -15.33 10.28 5.51
C PRO A 347 -14.98 10.31 7.00
N ILE A 348 -13.93 11.03 7.40
CA ILE A 348 -13.47 11.01 8.79
C ILE A 348 -14.46 11.65 9.76
N LEU A 349 -15.23 12.65 9.32
CA LEU A 349 -16.27 13.29 10.13
C LEU A 349 -17.40 12.31 10.45
N PHE A 350 -17.60 11.31 9.58
CA PHE A 350 -18.50 10.19 9.77
C PHE A 350 -17.77 8.92 10.23
N GLN A 351 -16.62 9.10 10.89
CA GLN A 351 -15.87 8.03 11.55
C GLN A 351 -15.22 7.00 10.60
N VAL A 352 -15.21 7.25 9.29
CA VAL A 352 -14.60 6.42 8.24
C VAL A 352 -13.20 6.98 7.92
N ASN A 353 -12.14 6.30 8.36
CA ASN A 353 -10.76 6.83 8.30
C ASN A 353 -9.83 6.07 7.34
N GLU A 354 -10.34 5.16 6.54
CA GLU A 354 -9.57 4.38 5.57
C GLU A 354 -8.70 5.24 4.64
N PRO A 355 -9.16 6.39 4.10
CA PRO A 355 -8.29 7.25 3.30
C PRO A 355 -7.01 7.68 4.03
N ILE A 356 -7.06 7.87 5.36
CA ILE A 356 -5.88 8.18 6.18
C ILE A 356 -5.09 6.91 6.52
N LEU A 357 -5.75 5.82 6.93
CA LEU A 357 -5.08 4.57 7.28
C LEU A 357 -4.18 4.06 6.16
N PHE A 358 -4.65 4.14 4.91
CA PHE A 358 -3.92 3.64 3.75
C PHE A 358 -3.17 4.74 2.99
N GLY A 359 -3.69 5.98 2.96
CA GLY A 359 -3.04 7.09 2.26
C GLY A 359 -1.86 7.72 3.01
N LEU A 360 -1.95 7.85 4.34
CA LEU A 360 -0.84 8.30 5.19
C LEU A 360 0.15 7.16 5.55
N PRO A 361 0.05 6.02 4.84
CA PRO A 361 0.13 4.65 5.39
C PRO A 361 0.37 4.60 6.90
N THR A 362 -0.71 4.55 7.66
CA THR A 362 -0.67 4.43 9.12
C THR A 362 -0.38 2.98 9.55
N ILE A 363 -0.87 2.01 8.77
CA ILE A 363 -0.70 0.57 9.01
C ILE A 363 0.79 0.20 8.90
N LEU A 364 1.30 -0.48 9.93
CA LEU A 364 2.67 -0.98 10.05
C LEU A 364 3.76 0.09 9.87
N ASN A 365 3.39 1.38 9.93
CA ASN A 365 4.33 2.48 9.90
C ASN A 365 4.78 2.83 11.32
N PRO A 366 6.03 2.53 11.72
CA PRO A 366 6.49 2.73 13.09
C PRO A 366 6.43 4.19 13.56
N ILE A 367 6.45 5.17 12.65
CA ILE A 367 6.26 6.59 12.98
C ILE A 367 4.85 6.81 13.54
N MET A 368 3.87 6.10 12.99
CA MET A 368 2.46 6.25 13.34
C MET A 368 2.05 5.39 14.53
N LEU A 369 2.85 4.39 14.94
CA LEU A 369 2.53 3.54 16.10
C LEU A 369 2.27 4.35 17.37
N ILE A 370 3.12 5.34 17.65
CA ILE A 370 3.02 6.15 18.86
C ILE A 370 1.71 6.96 18.89
N PRO A 371 1.39 7.80 17.89
CA PRO A 371 0.13 8.55 17.92
C PRO A 371 -1.10 7.64 17.83
N MET A 372 -1.00 6.51 17.12
CA MET A 372 -2.07 5.51 17.02
C MET A 372 -2.45 4.93 18.39
N ILE A 373 -1.50 4.78 19.31
CA ILE A 373 -1.78 4.27 20.67
C ILE A 373 -2.06 5.42 21.65
N ALA A 374 -1.27 6.49 21.57
CA ALA A 374 -1.30 7.56 22.56
C ALA A 374 -2.58 8.40 22.50
N ALA A 375 -3.10 8.71 21.31
CA ALA A 375 -4.30 9.53 21.21
C ALA A 375 -5.54 8.81 21.79
N PRO A 376 -5.83 7.55 21.43
CA PRO A 376 -6.90 6.77 22.05
C PRO A 376 -6.75 6.63 23.57
N LEU A 377 -5.54 6.29 24.04
CA LEU A 377 -5.25 6.17 25.47
C LEU A 377 -5.57 7.45 26.24
N LEU A 378 -5.08 8.59 25.76
CA LEU A 378 -5.29 9.87 26.42
C LEU A 378 -6.76 10.29 26.37
N ASN A 379 -7.43 10.10 25.24
CA ASN A 379 -8.84 10.41 25.11
C ASN A 379 -9.72 9.51 25.99
N SER A 380 -9.41 8.22 26.13
CA SER A 380 -10.06 7.32 27.09
C SER A 380 -9.92 7.82 28.52
N ILE A 381 -8.71 8.20 28.95
CA ILE A 381 -8.47 8.75 30.29
C ILE A 381 -9.26 10.06 30.49
N ILE A 382 -9.25 10.95 29.50
CA ILE A 382 -9.99 12.21 29.57
C ILE A 382 -11.51 11.97 29.65
N GLY A 383 -12.03 11.01 28.89
CA GLY A 383 -13.44 10.61 28.97
C GLY A 383 -13.81 10.13 30.37
N ILE A 384 -12.96 9.31 31.00
CA ILE A 384 -13.14 8.85 32.38
C ILE A 384 -13.14 10.04 33.35
N ILE A 385 -12.26 11.03 33.17
CA ILE A 385 -12.23 12.25 33.99
C ILE A 385 -13.52 13.06 33.82
N PHE A 386 -14.08 13.13 32.61
CA PHE A 386 -15.37 13.81 32.39
C PHE A 386 -16.52 13.13 33.12
N ILE A 387 -16.56 11.80 33.12
CA ILE A 387 -17.58 11.06 33.86
C ILE A 387 -17.36 11.22 35.37
N LEU A 388 -16.21 10.80 35.90
CA LEU A 388 -15.97 10.72 37.35
C LEU A 388 -15.70 12.07 38.01
N GLY A 389 -15.04 12.99 37.32
CA GLY A 389 -14.60 14.28 37.87
C GLY A 389 -15.59 15.42 37.63
N PHE A 390 -16.31 15.39 36.51
CA PHE A 390 -17.26 16.45 36.14
C PHE A 390 -18.73 16.00 36.18
N GLY A 391 -19.00 14.77 36.63
CA GLY A 391 -20.37 14.25 36.78
C GLY A 391 -21.10 14.05 35.46
N MET A 392 -20.39 13.95 34.34
CA MET A 392 -21.01 13.69 33.05
C MET A 392 -21.54 12.25 33.00
N ASN A 393 -22.72 12.05 32.46
CA ASN A 393 -23.25 10.74 32.14
C ASN A 393 -22.56 10.20 30.89
N ALA A 394 -22.15 8.94 30.95
CA ALA A 394 -21.87 8.14 29.77
C ALA A 394 -23.12 8.02 28.88
N SER A 395 -22.96 7.41 27.69
CA SER A 395 -24.07 7.28 26.75
C SER A 395 -25.23 6.45 27.32
N ILE A 396 -26.42 7.02 27.27
CA ILE A 396 -27.71 6.42 27.62
C ILE A 396 -28.65 6.30 26.41
N ILE A 397 -28.23 6.77 25.24
CA ILE A 397 -28.94 6.59 23.97
C ILE A 397 -27.94 6.03 22.96
N GLN A 398 -28.28 4.85 22.41
CA GLN A 398 -27.53 4.28 21.29
C GLN A 398 -27.82 5.08 20.02
N LEU A 399 -26.76 5.50 19.34
CA LEU A 399 -26.83 6.22 18.06
C LEU A 399 -26.04 5.46 16.98
N PRO A 400 -26.27 5.75 15.69
CA PRO A 400 -25.44 5.21 14.61
C PRO A 400 -23.96 5.52 14.85
N TRP A 401 -23.09 4.53 14.64
CA TRP A 401 -21.64 4.66 14.87
C TRP A 401 -20.98 5.71 13.98
N SER A 402 -21.57 5.96 12.81
CA SER A 402 -21.17 6.92 11.79
C SER A 402 -21.57 8.35 12.12
N MET A 403 -22.42 8.56 13.13
CA MET A 403 -22.88 9.88 13.50
C MET A 403 -21.69 10.71 14.04
N PRO A 404 -21.47 11.93 13.54
CA PRO A 404 -20.36 12.76 14.00
C PRO A 404 -20.32 12.91 15.52
N ILE A 405 -19.18 12.60 16.15
CA ILE A 405 -19.02 12.54 17.61
C ILE A 405 -19.37 13.86 18.31
N VAL A 406 -19.12 14.99 17.64
CA VAL A 406 -19.48 16.32 18.15
C VAL A 406 -21.00 16.52 18.29
N ILE A 407 -21.81 15.71 17.60
CA ILE A 407 -23.28 15.72 17.67
C ILE A 407 -23.78 14.56 18.53
N SER A 408 -23.22 13.37 18.34
CA SER A 408 -23.72 12.14 18.97
C SER A 408 -23.49 12.11 20.48
N ILE A 409 -22.37 12.66 20.97
CA ILE A 409 -22.08 12.70 22.42
C ILE A 409 -23.11 13.55 23.18
N PRO A 410 -23.39 14.82 22.81
CA PRO A 410 -24.45 15.60 23.44
C PRO A 410 -25.81 14.91 23.48
N ILE A 411 -26.24 14.33 22.35
CA ILE A 411 -27.53 13.62 22.31
C ILE A 411 -27.52 12.42 23.24
N SER A 412 -26.45 11.60 23.19
CA SER A 412 -26.36 10.37 23.96
C SER A 412 -26.29 10.57 25.47
N SER A 413 -25.87 11.75 25.92
CA SER A 413 -25.81 12.15 27.34
C SER A 413 -26.94 13.12 27.74
N GLN A 414 -28.06 13.15 26.99
CA GLN A 414 -29.21 14.05 27.23
C GLN A 414 -28.84 15.54 27.36
N PHE A 415 -27.94 16.00 26.49
CA PHE A 415 -27.53 17.39 26.35
C PHE A 415 -26.94 18.02 27.63
N GLN A 416 -26.31 17.21 28.49
CA GLN A 416 -25.55 17.74 29.62
C GLN A 416 -24.47 18.74 29.14
N ALA A 417 -24.26 19.84 29.84
CA ALA A 417 -23.36 20.91 29.38
C ALA A 417 -21.92 20.42 29.10
N SER A 418 -21.38 19.52 29.94
CA SER A 418 -20.04 18.94 29.77
C SER A 418 -19.89 18.10 28.50
N SER A 419 -20.98 17.48 28.01
CA SER A 419 -21.00 16.64 26.81
C SER A 419 -20.77 17.43 25.52
N PHE A 420 -21.06 18.74 25.50
CA PHE A 420 -20.74 19.60 24.36
C PHE A 420 -19.25 19.95 24.27
N ILE A 421 -18.53 19.88 25.40
CA ILE A 421 -17.12 20.28 25.50
C ILE A 421 -16.22 19.09 25.17
N LEU A 422 -16.57 17.90 25.66
CA LEU A 422 -15.73 16.69 25.57
C LEU A 422 -15.24 16.36 24.15
N PRO A 423 -16.09 16.34 23.10
CA PRO A 423 -15.62 16.05 21.74
C PRO A 423 -14.53 17.00 21.23
N TRP A 424 -14.61 18.29 21.60
CA TRP A 424 -13.60 19.27 21.21
C TRP A 424 -12.30 19.09 21.98
N VAL A 425 -12.38 18.65 23.25
CA VAL A 425 -11.18 18.27 24.02
C VAL A 425 -10.50 17.06 23.38
N TRP A 426 -11.26 16.02 23.02
CA TRP A 426 -10.72 14.87 22.30
C TRP A 426 -10.10 15.26 20.96
N PHE A 427 -10.76 16.11 20.18
CA PHE A 427 -10.18 16.65 18.95
C PHE A 427 -8.85 17.38 19.20
N GLY A 428 -8.80 18.25 20.21
CA GLY A 428 -7.59 19.01 20.56
C GLY A 428 -6.43 18.11 21.00
N VAL A 429 -6.72 17.06 21.76
CA VAL A 429 -5.73 16.06 22.19
C VAL A 429 -5.23 15.25 20.99
N SER A 430 -6.14 14.74 20.16
CA SER A 430 -5.79 14.08 18.90
C SER A 430 -4.94 14.98 18.02
N PHE A 431 -5.27 16.26 17.90
CA PHE A 431 -4.48 17.24 17.16
C PHE A 431 -3.06 17.36 17.71
N ALA A 432 -2.93 17.58 19.02
CA ALA A 432 -1.63 17.74 19.68
C ALA A 432 -0.74 16.49 19.58
N VAL A 433 -1.35 15.30 19.70
CA VAL A 433 -0.64 14.02 19.64
C VAL A 433 -0.23 13.69 18.21
N TRP A 434 -1.13 13.80 17.23
CA TRP A 434 -0.84 13.42 15.84
C TRP A 434 0.08 14.41 15.11
N MET A 435 -0.03 15.71 15.41
CA MET A 435 0.70 16.77 14.70
C MET A 435 2.21 16.51 14.52
N PRO A 436 3.01 16.22 15.56
CA PRO A 436 4.44 16.03 15.39
C PRO A 436 4.78 14.87 14.44
N PHE A 437 4.03 13.77 14.50
CA PHE A 437 4.30 12.57 13.69
C PHE A 437 3.88 12.75 12.24
N VAL A 438 2.74 13.40 12.00
CA VAL A 438 2.27 13.74 10.65
C VAL A 438 3.28 14.67 9.96
N LEU A 439 3.83 15.67 10.68
CA LEU A 439 4.84 16.57 10.12
C LEU A 439 6.18 15.88 9.85
N ILE A 440 6.57 14.89 10.67
CA ILE A 440 7.75 14.06 10.39
C ILE A 440 7.55 13.27 9.09
N GLN A 441 6.39 12.64 8.92
CA GLN A 441 6.05 11.90 7.70
C GLN A 441 5.98 12.81 6.48
N ASP A 442 5.37 13.99 6.62
CA ASP A 442 5.34 15.01 5.57
C ASP A 442 6.74 15.42 5.14
N LYS A 443 7.65 15.65 6.08
CA LYS A 443 9.04 15.98 5.76
C LYS A 443 9.71 14.87 4.96
N ILE A 444 9.39 13.61 5.21
CA ILE A 444 9.89 12.47 4.43
C ILE A 444 9.28 12.50 3.02
N ASN A 445 7.97 12.66 2.90
CA ASN A 445 7.25 12.65 1.62
C ASN A 445 7.62 13.86 0.75
N TYR A 446 7.63 15.05 1.32
CA TYR A 446 8.00 16.29 0.65
C TYR A 446 9.45 16.26 0.14
N LYS A 447 10.38 15.71 0.91
CA LYS A 447 11.76 15.50 0.42
C LYS A 447 11.80 14.57 -0.79
N LYS A 448 11.03 13.48 -0.79
CA LYS A 448 10.92 12.59 -1.95
C LYS A 448 10.36 13.33 -3.17
N GLU A 449 9.32 14.14 -2.98
CA GLU A 449 8.74 14.96 -4.06
C GLU A 449 9.73 16.01 -4.61
N LEU A 450 10.58 16.60 -3.76
CA LEU A 450 11.59 17.56 -4.22
C LEU A 450 12.70 16.90 -5.03
N LEU A 451 13.20 15.74 -4.59
CA LEU A 451 14.22 14.98 -5.32
C LEU A 451 13.72 14.58 -6.72
N VAL A 452 12.43 14.29 -6.85
CA VAL A 452 11.76 13.95 -8.10
C VAL A 452 11.71 15.12 -9.09
N ASN A 453 11.63 16.35 -8.57
CA ASN A 453 11.43 17.55 -9.38
C ASN A 453 12.76 18.25 -9.75
N ASP A 454 13.92 17.72 -9.34
CA ASP A 454 15.22 18.22 -9.79
C ASP A 454 15.57 17.60 -11.16
N PRO A 455 15.67 18.40 -12.25
CA PRO A 455 15.90 17.89 -13.60
C PRO A 455 17.25 17.18 -13.79
N ASN A 456 18.14 17.23 -12.80
CA ASN A 456 19.46 16.59 -12.83
C ASN A 456 19.64 15.44 -11.82
N GLU A 457 18.62 15.08 -11.04
CA GLU A 457 18.73 14.03 -10.01
C GLU A 457 17.70 12.91 -10.25
N PHE A 458 18.20 11.69 -10.50
CA PHE A 458 17.38 10.52 -10.81
C PHE A 458 16.78 9.94 -9.52
N VAL A 459 15.45 9.89 -9.39
CA VAL A 459 14.78 9.23 -8.25
C VAL A 459 14.14 7.93 -8.68
N ASP A 460 14.61 6.83 -8.09
CA ASP A 460 14.01 5.51 -8.20
C ASP A 460 12.89 5.35 -7.16
N TYR A 461 11.64 5.35 -7.60
CA TYR A 461 10.45 5.28 -6.75
C TYR A 461 10.24 3.93 -6.05
N ARG A 462 11.08 2.94 -6.30
CA ARG A 462 10.88 1.56 -5.82
C ARG A 462 11.42 1.30 -4.42
N ASN A 463 12.31 2.16 -3.92
CA ASN A 463 12.90 1.98 -2.60
C ASN A 463 12.37 3.07 -1.66
N GLY A 464 11.17 2.80 -1.11
CA GLY A 464 10.75 3.48 0.10
C GLY A 464 11.85 3.36 1.16
N VAL A 465 12.41 4.51 1.55
CA VAL A 465 13.32 4.70 2.69
C VAL A 465 14.75 4.19 2.46
N GLN A 466 15.45 4.75 1.47
CA GLN A 466 16.91 4.71 1.48
C GLN A 466 17.51 6.09 1.15
N TYR A 467 18.33 6.57 2.10
CA TYR A 467 19.41 7.58 1.98
C TYR A 467 19.18 9.02 2.45
N ILE A 468 19.89 9.35 3.54
CA ILE A 468 20.38 10.71 3.88
C ILE A 468 21.92 10.79 3.75
N LYS A 469 22.67 9.69 3.90
CA LYS A 469 24.13 9.67 3.76
C LYS A 469 24.60 9.66 2.30
N ASP A 470 24.01 8.82 1.46
CA ASP A 470 24.47 8.70 0.06
C ASP A 470 24.04 9.86 -0.81
N ALA A 471 23.01 10.63 -0.43
CA ALA A 471 22.63 11.84 -1.16
C ALA A 471 23.70 12.94 -1.04
N MET A 472 24.37 13.08 0.12
CA MET A 472 25.51 13.99 0.27
C MET A 472 26.75 13.47 -0.46
N PHE A 473 26.97 12.16 -0.44
CA PHE A 473 28.08 11.51 -1.15
C PHE A 473 27.90 11.62 -2.68
N ASN A 474 26.68 11.43 -3.18
CA ASN A 474 26.34 11.57 -4.59
C ASN A 474 26.41 13.03 -5.02
N ARG A 475 25.96 14.01 -4.22
CA ARG A 475 26.10 15.43 -4.58
C ARG A 475 27.57 15.86 -4.70
N ALA A 476 28.45 15.40 -3.81
CA ALA A 476 29.89 15.68 -3.88
C ALA A 476 30.53 15.06 -5.12
N LYS A 477 30.27 13.76 -5.37
CA LYS A 477 30.77 13.04 -6.54
C LYS A 477 30.20 13.58 -7.85
N HIS A 478 28.97 14.09 -7.83
CA HIS A 478 28.32 14.69 -8.99
C HIS A 478 28.85 16.11 -9.29
N LEU A 479 29.23 16.88 -8.26
CA LEU A 479 29.98 18.13 -8.43
C LEU A 479 31.38 17.86 -8.99
N GLU A 480 32.06 16.82 -8.52
CA GLU A 480 33.36 16.39 -9.01
C GLU A 480 33.30 15.99 -10.49
N ILE A 481 32.32 15.16 -10.88
CA ILE A 481 32.07 14.78 -12.28
C ILE A 481 31.66 16.00 -13.13
N LYS A 482 30.89 16.94 -12.58
CA LYS A 482 30.51 18.17 -13.29
C LYS A 482 31.72 19.07 -13.55
N ASN A 483 32.63 19.18 -12.57
CA ASN A 483 33.87 19.94 -12.72
C ASN A 483 34.84 19.26 -13.70
N LEU A 484 34.92 17.93 -13.69
CA LEU A 484 35.70 17.15 -14.66
C LEU A 484 35.15 17.29 -16.09
N LYS A 485 33.82 17.28 -16.25
CA LYS A 485 33.18 17.51 -17.56
C LYS A 485 33.30 18.95 -18.04
N ALA A 486 33.32 19.92 -17.12
CA ALA A 486 33.56 21.32 -17.46
C ALA A 486 35.02 21.56 -17.88
N ALA A 487 35.98 20.88 -17.26
CA ALA A 487 37.39 20.89 -17.66
C ALA A 487 37.60 20.23 -19.04
N GLN A 488 36.97 19.09 -19.30
CA GLN A 488 37.02 18.43 -20.62
C GLN A 488 36.39 19.27 -21.75
N LYS A 489 35.33 20.03 -21.45
CA LYS A 489 34.71 20.94 -22.42
C LYS A 489 35.56 22.18 -22.74
N ALA A 490 36.52 22.53 -21.88
CA ALA A 490 37.43 23.65 -22.13
C ALA A 490 38.61 23.25 -23.04
N GLU A 491 38.92 21.95 -23.15
CA GLU A 491 40.01 21.43 -23.99
C GLU A 491 39.57 21.13 -25.45
N GLU A 492 38.27 20.96 -25.72
CA GLU A 492 37.77 20.61 -27.07
C GLU A 492 37.56 21.80 -28.02
N VAL A 493 37.88 23.05 -27.63
CA VAL A 493 37.67 24.25 -28.48
C VAL A 493 38.97 24.73 -29.13
N VAL A 494 39.74 23.86 -29.79
CA VAL A 494 40.65 24.24 -30.89
C VAL A 494 40.86 23.03 -31.81
N GLN A 495 40.15 22.99 -32.96
CA GLN A 495 40.65 22.63 -34.30
C GLN A 495 39.47 22.26 -35.23
N GLU A 496 39.31 23.05 -36.31
CA GLU A 496 38.38 22.81 -37.42
C GLU A 496 39.02 21.95 -38.52
N THR A 497 38.27 20.92 -38.98
CA THR A 497 38.26 20.21 -40.29
C THR A 497 39.56 19.51 -40.79
N PRO A 498 39.51 18.42 -41.62
CA PRO A 498 38.55 18.18 -42.71
C PRO A 498 37.94 16.76 -42.81
N VAL A 499 37.00 16.66 -43.75
CA VAL A 499 36.35 15.46 -44.30
C VAL A 499 37.30 14.29 -44.51
N ILE A 500 37.02 13.14 -43.89
CA ILE A 500 37.67 11.85 -44.21
C ILE A 500 36.59 10.82 -44.58
N LYS A 501 36.55 10.51 -45.88
CA LYS A 501 36.00 9.28 -46.46
C LYS A 501 36.81 8.07 -45.99
N SER A 502 36.18 6.90 -45.95
CA SER A 502 36.68 5.57 -45.52
C SER A 502 36.68 5.40 -43.99
N THR A 503 36.01 4.42 -43.38
CA THR A 503 36.07 2.98 -43.66
C THR A 503 34.81 2.29 -43.10
N LEU A 504 33.89 1.85 -43.96
CA LEU A 504 32.79 0.95 -43.62
C LEU A 504 33.23 -0.48 -43.96
N SER A 505 33.63 -1.29 -42.97
CA SER A 505 33.66 -2.76 -43.14
C SER A 505 33.94 -3.46 -41.81
N LYS A 506 32.87 -3.77 -41.07
CA LYS A 506 32.65 -4.99 -40.24
C LYS A 506 31.47 -4.76 -39.28
N LEU A 507 30.27 -4.87 -39.84
CA LEU A 507 28.98 -5.17 -39.20
C LEU A 507 27.98 -5.15 -40.37
N GLU A 508 27.79 -6.29 -41.04
CA GLU A 508 26.97 -6.37 -42.27
C GLU A 508 25.48 -6.11 -42.00
N THR A 509 25.01 -6.20 -40.75
CA THR A 509 23.65 -5.80 -40.36
C THR A 509 23.63 -5.38 -38.89
N ILE A 510 22.94 -4.28 -38.59
CA ILE A 510 22.80 -3.73 -37.24
C ILE A 510 21.44 -4.14 -36.67
N GLU A 511 21.43 -4.94 -35.62
CA GLU A 511 20.21 -5.36 -34.95
C GLU A 511 19.78 -4.32 -33.91
N ALA A 512 18.62 -3.72 -34.11
CA ALA A 512 18.02 -2.75 -33.19
C ALA A 512 16.84 -3.37 -32.43
N LEU A 513 16.73 -3.09 -31.14
CA LEU A 513 15.64 -3.60 -30.29
C LEU A 513 14.90 -2.43 -29.64
N VAL A 514 13.60 -2.31 -29.91
CA VAL A 514 12.72 -1.33 -29.27
C VAL A 514 11.97 -1.97 -28.11
N VAL A 515 12.20 -1.47 -26.90
CA VAL A 515 11.58 -1.98 -25.66
C VAL A 515 10.48 -1.04 -25.19
N CYS A 516 9.24 -1.56 -25.07
CA CYS A 516 8.06 -0.84 -24.54
C CYS A 516 7.32 -1.65 -23.47
N ILE A 517 6.45 -1.02 -22.68
CA ILE A 517 5.55 -1.76 -21.76
C ILE A 517 4.59 -2.68 -22.55
N GLY A 518 4.07 -2.19 -23.67
CA GLY A 518 3.17 -2.93 -24.56
C GLY A 518 3.73 -3.06 -25.99
N ALA A 519 3.29 -4.08 -26.72
CA ALA A 519 3.85 -4.44 -28.03
C ALA A 519 3.55 -3.43 -29.16
N GLY A 520 2.44 -2.67 -29.06
CA GLY A 520 1.95 -1.81 -30.14
C GLY A 520 2.88 -0.63 -30.47
N THR A 521 3.23 0.20 -29.50
CA THR A 521 4.08 1.39 -29.72
C THR A 521 5.53 1.03 -30.05
N SER A 522 6.05 -0.09 -29.54
CA SER A 522 7.37 -0.61 -29.93
C SER A 522 7.38 -1.10 -31.38
N ALA A 523 6.29 -1.72 -31.85
CA ALA A 523 6.18 -2.18 -33.24
C ALA A 523 6.17 -1.02 -34.22
N MET A 524 5.43 0.06 -33.91
CA MET A 524 5.39 1.27 -34.75
C MET A 524 6.76 1.90 -34.93
N LEU A 525 7.56 2.02 -33.85
CA LEU A 525 8.90 2.58 -33.95
C LEU A 525 9.87 1.61 -34.67
N ALA A 526 9.79 0.31 -34.39
CA ALA A 526 10.62 -0.68 -35.08
C ALA A 526 10.34 -0.70 -36.59
N GLU A 527 9.06 -0.63 -36.99
CA GLU A 527 8.67 -0.51 -38.39
C GLU A 527 9.20 0.80 -39.01
N THR A 528 9.09 1.92 -38.28
CA THR A 528 9.60 3.21 -38.75
C THR A 528 11.12 3.18 -38.96
N ILE A 529 11.87 2.51 -38.09
CA ILE A 529 13.32 2.30 -38.26
C ILE A 529 13.58 1.46 -39.51
N ASN A 530 12.91 0.31 -39.66
CA ASN A 530 13.09 -0.55 -40.86
C ASN A 530 12.77 0.21 -42.16
N GLN A 531 11.70 1.02 -42.16
CA GLN A 531 11.34 1.86 -43.31
C GLN A 531 12.32 3.01 -43.56
N ALA A 532 12.93 3.57 -42.53
CA ALA A 532 13.92 4.66 -42.66
C ALA A 532 15.25 4.19 -43.26
N PHE A 533 15.58 2.90 -43.12
CA PHE A 533 16.83 2.30 -43.61
C PHE A 533 16.66 1.40 -44.85
N LYS A 534 15.44 1.27 -45.41
CA LYS A 534 15.15 0.44 -46.59
C LYS A 534 16.01 0.79 -47.82
N ASP A 535 16.30 2.08 -48.02
CA ASP A 535 17.08 2.60 -49.16
C ASP A 535 18.46 3.16 -48.71
N SER A 536 19.01 2.66 -47.59
CA SER A 536 20.26 3.15 -47.01
C SER A 536 21.42 2.18 -47.27
N GLU A 537 22.65 2.70 -47.37
CA GLU A 537 23.86 1.87 -47.50
C GLU A 537 24.17 1.02 -46.25
N VAL A 538 23.43 1.22 -45.15
CA VAL A 538 23.58 0.49 -43.88
C VAL A 538 22.32 -0.34 -43.62
N SER A 539 22.49 -1.67 -43.53
CA SER A 539 21.42 -2.60 -43.19
C SER A 539 21.09 -2.53 -41.69
N VAL A 540 19.85 -2.16 -41.34
CA VAL A 540 19.34 -2.12 -39.97
C VAL A 540 18.11 -3.02 -39.88
N ASN A 541 18.09 -3.90 -38.89
CA ASN A 541 16.96 -4.79 -38.59
C ASN A 541 16.42 -4.47 -37.19
N ALA A 542 15.28 -3.78 -37.13
CA ALA A 542 14.63 -3.39 -35.89
C ALA A 542 13.52 -4.36 -35.50
N LYS A 543 13.59 -4.85 -34.25
CA LYS A 543 12.59 -5.71 -33.62
C LYS A 543 11.96 -4.99 -32.42
N ALA A 544 10.71 -5.34 -32.14
CA ALA A 544 9.95 -4.82 -31.01
C ALA A 544 9.81 -5.87 -29.92
N CYS A 545 9.92 -5.48 -28.65
CA CYS A 545 9.63 -6.38 -27.54
C CYS A 545 9.01 -5.64 -26.35
N SER A 546 8.30 -6.40 -25.51
CA SER A 546 7.80 -5.89 -24.24
C SER A 546 8.89 -5.90 -23.17
N VAL A 547 8.71 -5.08 -22.13
CA VAL A 547 9.54 -5.04 -20.90
C VAL A 547 9.71 -6.43 -20.25
N GLY A 548 8.76 -7.35 -20.44
CA GLY A 548 8.87 -8.72 -19.94
C GLY A 548 9.86 -9.59 -20.70
N ASN A 549 10.09 -9.31 -21.98
CA ASN A 549 10.71 -10.23 -22.94
C ASN A 549 12.04 -9.73 -23.52
N TYR A 550 12.50 -8.51 -23.19
CA TYR A 550 13.72 -7.94 -23.77
C TYR A 550 14.97 -8.81 -23.59
N SER A 551 15.03 -9.61 -22.51
CA SER A 551 16.16 -10.51 -22.23
C SER A 551 16.37 -11.60 -23.29
N GLU A 552 15.32 -11.96 -24.05
CA GLU A 552 15.42 -12.95 -25.14
C GLU A 552 16.14 -12.39 -26.38
N PHE A 553 16.03 -11.08 -26.61
CA PHE A 553 16.51 -10.43 -27.83
C PHE A 553 17.79 -9.62 -27.63
N ILE A 554 18.04 -9.15 -26.41
CA ILE A 554 19.16 -8.24 -26.09
C ILE A 554 20.54 -8.87 -26.36
N GLY A 555 20.65 -10.20 -26.26
CA GLY A 555 21.90 -10.92 -26.52
C GLY A 555 22.43 -10.74 -27.94
N ASN A 556 21.54 -10.55 -28.92
CA ASN A 556 21.87 -10.37 -30.33
C ASN A 556 21.59 -8.94 -30.82
N THR A 557 21.45 -7.98 -29.90
CA THR A 557 21.15 -6.58 -30.22
C THR A 557 22.41 -5.72 -30.20
N ASN A 558 22.52 -4.80 -31.14
CA ASN A 558 23.57 -3.78 -31.21
C ASN A 558 23.11 -2.42 -30.70
N ILE A 559 21.85 -2.05 -30.96
CA ILE A 559 21.25 -0.79 -30.49
C ILE A 559 19.97 -1.11 -29.74
N CYS A 560 19.91 -0.81 -28.44
CA CYS A 560 18.68 -0.98 -27.66
C CYS A 560 18.03 0.38 -27.41
N ILE A 561 16.79 0.54 -27.87
CA ILE A 561 15.99 1.75 -27.76
C ILE A 561 14.95 1.51 -26.67
N ILE A 562 15.01 2.30 -25.61
CA ILE A 562 14.12 2.17 -24.45
C ILE A 562 13.11 3.30 -24.50
N SER A 563 11.84 2.94 -24.57
CA SER A 563 10.76 3.91 -24.56
C SER A 563 10.59 4.56 -23.19
N PRO A 564 9.94 5.73 -23.11
CA PRO A 564 9.68 6.43 -21.85
C PRO A 564 8.92 5.56 -20.84
N GLN A 565 8.09 4.66 -21.35
CA GLN A 565 7.26 3.75 -20.56
C GLN A 565 8.09 2.56 -20.04
N ALA A 566 9.13 2.12 -20.76
CA ALA A 566 9.96 0.98 -20.41
C ALA A 566 11.17 1.31 -19.51
N GLN A 567 11.21 2.48 -18.88
CA GLN A 567 12.33 2.90 -18.02
C GLN A 567 12.58 1.98 -16.83
N THR A 568 11.60 1.16 -16.46
CA THR A 568 11.69 0.13 -15.42
C THR A 568 12.82 -0.87 -15.60
N VAL A 569 13.31 -1.07 -16.83
CA VAL A 569 14.41 -1.98 -17.20
C VAL A 569 15.70 -1.28 -17.62
N GLN A 570 15.75 0.06 -17.58
CA GLN A 570 16.89 0.88 -18.00
C GLN A 570 18.19 0.46 -17.30
N LYS A 571 18.20 0.42 -15.96
CA LYS A 571 19.39 0.03 -15.19
C LYS A 571 19.88 -1.38 -15.52
N ALA A 572 18.97 -2.32 -15.78
CA ALA A 572 19.33 -3.68 -16.16
C ALA A 572 20.00 -3.71 -17.54
N ILE A 573 19.44 -2.99 -18.51
CA ILE A 573 19.98 -2.89 -19.86
C ILE A 573 21.31 -2.13 -19.89
N ASP A 574 21.45 -1.05 -19.13
CA ASP A 574 22.71 -0.29 -19.01
C ASP A 574 23.81 -1.13 -18.37
N SER A 575 23.49 -1.94 -17.35
CA SER A 575 24.44 -2.86 -16.75
C SER A 575 24.92 -3.94 -17.74
N LEU A 576 24.03 -4.39 -18.64
CA LEU A 576 24.40 -5.30 -19.73
C LEU A 576 25.26 -4.59 -20.78
N ALA A 577 24.94 -3.34 -21.12
CA ALA A 577 25.69 -2.54 -22.09
C ALA A 577 27.08 -2.11 -21.60
N LEU A 578 27.31 -2.06 -20.29
CA LEU A 578 28.65 -1.87 -19.70
C LEU A 578 29.54 -3.12 -19.90
N ASN A 579 28.93 -4.31 -19.88
CA ASN A 579 29.62 -5.59 -20.02
C ASN A 579 29.75 -6.07 -21.48
N LYS A 580 28.99 -5.48 -22.41
CA LYS A 580 29.03 -5.76 -23.86
C LYS A 580 29.68 -4.61 -24.64
N THR A 581 30.66 -4.93 -25.48
CA THR A 581 31.35 -3.95 -26.34
C THR A 581 30.56 -3.58 -27.59
N ASP A 582 29.63 -4.43 -27.99
CA ASP A 582 28.82 -4.37 -29.22
C ASP A 582 27.38 -3.91 -28.97
N LEU A 583 27.10 -3.27 -27.83
CA LEU A 583 25.76 -2.75 -27.46
C LEU A 583 25.82 -1.28 -27.04
N VAL A 584 24.94 -0.47 -27.65
CA VAL A 584 24.68 0.93 -27.28
C VAL A 584 23.20 1.11 -26.94
N VAL A 585 22.92 1.93 -25.93
CA VAL A 585 21.57 2.18 -25.44
C VAL A 585 21.13 3.59 -25.81
N LEU A 586 19.91 3.71 -26.36
CA LEU A 586 19.24 4.97 -26.63
C LEU A 586 17.99 5.06 -25.74
N GLN A 587 18.08 5.89 -24.71
CA GLN A 587 16.93 6.25 -23.91
C GLN A 587 16.19 7.42 -24.56
N THR A 588 14.88 7.29 -24.72
CA THR A 588 14.03 8.32 -25.34
C THR A 588 13.12 8.99 -24.32
N LYS A 589 12.84 10.28 -24.51
CA LYS A 589 11.81 11.04 -23.77
C LYS A 589 10.44 10.95 -24.46
N GLY A 590 9.37 11.27 -23.73
CA GLY A 590 7.98 11.24 -24.23
C GLY A 590 7.78 11.86 -25.62
N PRO A 591 8.07 13.17 -25.79
CA PRO A 591 7.93 13.87 -27.07
C PRO A 591 8.88 13.31 -28.14
N GLU A 592 10.10 12.99 -27.72
CA GLU A 592 11.17 12.47 -28.58
C GLU A 592 10.82 11.13 -29.24
N PHE A 593 10.22 10.22 -28.47
CA PHE A 593 9.79 8.91 -28.92
C PHE A 593 8.64 9.02 -29.94
N LEU A 594 7.72 9.97 -29.74
CA LEU A 594 6.61 10.21 -30.66
C LEU A 594 7.09 10.82 -31.99
N GLU A 595 8.03 11.77 -31.94
CA GLU A 595 8.65 12.34 -33.15
C GLU A 595 9.38 11.27 -33.96
N MET A 596 10.06 10.33 -33.30
CA MET A 596 10.72 9.21 -33.98
C MET A 596 9.70 8.27 -34.65
N ILE A 597 8.54 8.02 -34.05
CA ILE A 597 7.48 7.23 -34.70
C ILE A 597 6.93 7.96 -35.94
N GLN A 598 6.81 9.29 -35.88
CA GLN A 598 6.15 10.07 -36.92
C GLN A 598 7.08 10.48 -38.07
N SER A 599 8.40 10.53 -37.86
CA SER A 599 9.36 11.06 -38.83
C SER A 599 10.53 10.11 -39.12
N LYS A 600 10.54 9.55 -40.33
CA LYS A 600 11.65 8.72 -40.84
C LYS A 600 12.99 9.47 -40.84
N LYS A 601 12.97 10.79 -41.13
CA LYS A 601 14.17 11.62 -41.18
C LYS A 601 14.82 11.75 -39.79
N ILE A 602 14.03 12.06 -38.77
CA ILE A 602 14.50 12.20 -37.38
C ILE A 602 15.00 10.86 -36.85
N THR A 603 14.25 9.79 -37.10
CA THR A 603 14.64 8.42 -36.72
C THR A 603 15.94 8.01 -37.38
N LYS A 604 16.10 8.25 -38.69
CA LYS A 604 17.34 7.94 -39.41
C LYS A 604 18.55 8.65 -38.81
N THR A 605 18.44 9.96 -38.54
CA THR A 605 19.53 10.75 -37.93
C THR A 605 19.95 10.18 -36.58
N LYS A 606 19.00 9.90 -35.68
CA LYS A 606 19.31 9.39 -34.34
C LYS A 606 19.91 7.99 -34.33
N ILE A 607 19.43 7.13 -35.22
CA ILE A 607 20.00 5.79 -35.35
C ILE A 607 21.42 5.87 -35.92
N ILE A 608 21.68 6.74 -36.91
CA ILE A 608 23.05 6.96 -37.43
C ILE A 608 24.00 7.44 -36.34
N GLU A 609 23.60 8.41 -35.51
CA GLU A 609 24.41 8.87 -34.37
C GLU A 609 24.80 7.72 -33.43
N LYS A 610 23.87 6.80 -33.16
CA LYS A 610 24.11 5.61 -32.32
C LYS A 610 24.94 4.54 -33.02
N ILE A 611 24.86 4.43 -34.34
CA ILE A 611 25.74 3.56 -35.14
C ILE A 611 27.18 4.08 -35.06
N GLU A 612 27.39 5.40 -35.13
CA GLU A 612 28.72 6.00 -34.98
C GLU A 612 29.26 5.87 -33.56
N GLU A 613 28.42 5.99 -32.54
CA GLU A 613 28.79 5.70 -31.15
C GLU A 613 29.20 4.24 -30.97
N LEU A 614 28.45 3.30 -31.54
CA LEU A 614 28.77 1.87 -31.52
C LEU A 614 30.13 1.61 -32.18
N ARG A 615 30.40 2.22 -33.34
CA ARG A 615 31.69 2.09 -34.05
C ARG A 615 32.84 2.62 -33.20
N ARG A 616 32.69 3.80 -32.57
CA ARG A 616 33.69 4.35 -31.66
C ARG A 616 33.96 3.42 -30.47
N LYS A 617 32.91 2.83 -29.89
CA LYS A 617 33.01 1.90 -28.75
C LYS A 617 33.72 0.58 -29.12
N VAL A 618 33.53 0.10 -30.35
CA VAL A 618 34.24 -1.09 -30.87
C VAL A 618 35.71 -0.78 -31.18
N SER A 619 36.01 0.40 -31.75
CA SER A 619 37.37 0.81 -32.09
C SER A 619 38.26 1.15 -30.89
N ALA A 620 37.69 1.56 -29.75
CA ALA A 620 38.45 1.94 -28.55
C ALA A 620 39.04 0.77 -27.73
N LYS A 621 38.83 -0.49 -28.16
CA LYS A 621 39.24 -1.71 -27.43
C LYS A 621 40.00 -2.72 -28.28
N VAL A 622 40.23 -2.40 -29.56
CA VAL A 622 41.19 -3.06 -30.46
C VAL A 622 42.49 -2.27 -30.39
#